data_AF-A0A841U0R0-F1
#
_entry.id   AF-A0A841U0R0-F1
#
_cell.length_a   1.000
_cell.length_b   1.000
_cell.length_c   1.000
_cell.angle_alpha   90.00
_cell.angle_beta   90.00
_cell.angle_gamma   90.00
#
_symmetry.space_group_name_H-M   'P 1'
#
loop_
_entity.id
_entity.type
_entity.pdbx_description
1 polymer ?
#
loop_
_entity_poly.entity_id
_entity_poly.type
_entity_poly.pdbx_seq_one_letter_code
_entity_poly.pdbx_strand_id
1 'polypeptide(L)'
;MFPYRLFFFNDAEPRSLFRLLEEMKGFLREGASCMVHVEGTRAFSSRHRVTKISDGVIRLAIEAGVAIVPVRFSGGLPENDVEEKPIYPYRLVAQDIHLGQAIPPEALAGLSMKERKQVVLNAINGTGPDPDDERMSPVDFEFERAVRDWTEAAGCVKESAVLYQALKAADDTRFGSDTRDLLAGRGAAAWPDTPKGRWMARWAELLLGARGERLLAREEAANV
;
A
#
# COMPACT_ATOMS: atom_id res chain seq x y z
N MET A 1 7.51 -7.99 -17.77
CA MET A 1 6.19 -7.34 -17.90
C MET A 1 5.80 -6.88 -16.50
N PHE A 2 5.76 -5.58 -16.23
CA PHE A 2 5.39 -5.04 -14.91
C PHE A 2 3.85 -4.95 -14.84
N PRO A 3 3.14 -5.74 -14.01
CA PRO A 3 1.71 -5.92 -14.16
C PRO A 3 0.90 -5.10 -13.15
N TYR A 4 1.23 -3.82 -12.96
CA TYR A 4 0.40 -2.92 -12.16
C TYR A 4 -0.02 -1.74 -13.04
N ARG A 5 -1.24 -1.82 -13.59
CA ARG A 5 -1.90 -0.66 -14.20
C ARG A 5 -2.66 0.05 -13.09
N LEU A 6 -2.15 1.22 -12.69
CA LEU A 6 -2.89 2.08 -11.78
C LEU A 6 -3.91 2.87 -12.60
N PHE A 7 -5.18 2.72 -12.23
CA PHE A 7 -6.25 3.47 -12.85
C PHE A 7 -6.70 4.56 -11.89
N PHE A 8 -6.66 5.81 -12.36
CA PHE A 8 -7.13 6.96 -11.59
C PHE A 8 -8.54 7.32 -12.05
N PHE A 9 -9.49 7.35 -11.11
CA PHE A 9 -10.81 7.89 -11.36
C PHE A 9 -10.77 9.41 -11.19
N ASN A 10 -11.33 10.13 -12.16
CA ASN A 10 -11.49 11.57 -12.08
C ASN A 10 -12.96 11.90 -11.74
N ASP A 11 -13.18 12.35 -10.51
CA ASP A 11 -14.51 12.74 -10.01
C ASP A 11 -15.16 13.84 -10.85
N ALA A 12 -14.37 14.69 -11.54
CA ALA A 12 -14.86 15.74 -12.42
C ALA A 12 -15.47 15.20 -13.73
N GLU A 13 -15.21 13.93 -14.08
CA GLU A 13 -15.74 13.30 -15.28
C GLU A 13 -16.40 11.95 -14.96
N PRO A 14 -17.66 11.93 -14.50
CA PRO A 14 -18.35 10.70 -14.10
C PRO A 14 -18.44 9.64 -15.19
N ARG A 15 -18.38 10.03 -16.47
CA ARG A 15 -18.36 9.11 -17.62
C ARG A 15 -17.06 8.31 -17.72
N SER A 16 -15.96 8.79 -17.13
CA SER A 16 -14.68 8.07 -17.08
C SER A 16 -14.78 6.76 -16.31
N LEU A 17 -15.68 6.69 -15.30
CA LEU A 17 -15.90 5.47 -14.51
C LEU A 17 -16.38 4.31 -15.39
N PHE A 18 -17.32 4.54 -16.31
CA PHE A 18 -17.86 3.47 -17.14
C PHE A 18 -16.80 2.88 -18.08
N ARG A 19 -15.98 3.72 -18.71
CA ARG A 19 -14.87 3.25 -19.55
C ARG A 19 -13.87 2.45 -18.73
N LEU A 20 -13.54 2.96 -17.54
CA LEU A 20 -12.64 2.30 -16.62
C LEU A 20 -13.16 0.91 -16.21
N LEU A 21 -14.44 0.81 -15.82
CA LEU A 21 -15.04 -0.46 -15.42
C LEU A 21 -15.03 -1.49 -16.58
N GLU A 22 -15.28 -1.06 -17.81
CA GLU A 22 -15.18 -1.95 -18.98
C GLU A 22 -13.75 -2.43 -19.25
N GLU A 23 -12.75 -1.55 -19.15
CA GLU A 23 -11.34 -1.96 -19.25
C GLU A 23 -10.96 -2.96 -18.15
N MET A 24 -11.37 -2.68 -16.90
CA MET A 24 -11.12 -3.56 -15.76
C MET A 24 -11.77 -4.94 -15.95
N LYS A 25 -12.95 -5.00 -16.55
CA LYS A 25 -13.67 -6.25 -16.81
C LYS A 25 -12.88 -7.21 -17.70
N GLY A 26 -12.21 -6.68 -18.72
CA GLY A 26 -11.31 -7.46 -19.58
C GLY A 26 -10.19 -8.10 -18.77
N PHE A 27 -9.47 -7.31 -17.98
CA PHE A 27 -8.37 -7.80 -17.15
C PHE A 27 -8.83 -8.83 -16.11
N LEU A 28 -9.96 -8.60 -15.44
CA LEU A 28 -10.49 -9.53 -14.45
C LEU A 28 -10.81 -10.90 -15.08
N ARG A 29 -11.37 -10.92 -16.29
CA ARG A 29 -11.64 -12.16 -17.05
C ARG A 29 -10.39 -12.89 -17.50
N GLU A 30 -9.28 -12.17 -17.69
CA GLU A 30 -7.96 -12.72 -17.98
C GLU A 30 -7.21 -13.23 -16.73
N GLY A 31 -7.87 -13.17 -15.55
CA GLY A 31 -7.31 -13.66 -14.28
C GLY A 31 -6.52 -12.60 -13.49
N ALA A 32 -6.58 -11.33 -13.89
CA ALA A 32 -6.04 -10.26 -13.06
C ALA A 32 -6.86 -10.07 -11.78
N SER A 33 -6.22 -9.54 -10.73
CA SER A 33 -6.89 -9.06 -9.53
C SER A 33 -6.93 -7.54 -9.51
N CYS A 34 -7.96 -6.96 -8.89
CA CYS A 34 -8.08 -5.53 -8.71
C CYS A 34 -8.31 -5.18 -7.23
N MET A 35 -7.58 -4.18 -6.74
CA MET A 35 -7.82 -3.57 -5.44
C MET A 35 -8.54 -2.23 -5.62
N VAL A 36 -9.67 -2.06 -4.94
CA VAL A 36 -10.51 -0.85 -5.05
C VAL A 36 -10.68 -0.20 -3.68
N HIS A 37 -10.30 1.07 -3.57
CA HIS A 37 -10.61 1.89 -2.41
C HIS A 37 -12.03 2.45 -2.55
N VAL A 38 -13.00 1.81 -1.89
CA VAL A 38 -14.44 2.00 -2.16
C VAL A 38 -14.99 3.40 -1.84
N GLU A 39 -14.38 4.15 -0.93
CA GLU A 39 -14.75 5.54 -0.60
C GLU A 39 -13.89 6.59 -1.32
N GLY A 40 -12.89 6.16 -2.11
CA GLY A 40 -12.01 7.05 -2.88
C GLY A 40 -11.07 7.92 -2.05
N THR A 41 -11.17 7.92 -0.71
CA THR A 41 -10.33 8.72 0.17
C THR A 41 -9.82 7.91 1.36
N ARG A 42 -8.65 8.28 1.89
CA ARG A 42 -8.08 7.68 3.11
C ARG A 42 -8.87 8.14 4.34
N ALA A 43 -9.04 7.25 5.32
CA ALA A 43 -9.62 7.55 6.62
C ALA A 43 -8.68 8.44 7.46
N PHE A 44 -9.26 9.12 8.47
CA PHE A 44 -8.53 9.98 9.40
C PHE A 44 -8.35 9.35 10.80
N SER A 45 -9.06 8.28 11.11
CA SER A 45 -8.99 7.58 12.40
C SER A 45 -9.18 6.08 12.21
N SER A 46 -8.73 5.30 13.20
CA SER A 46 -8.88 3.84 13.21
C SER A 46 -10.34 3.40 13.23
N ARG A 47 -11.21 4.19 13.89
CA ARG A 47 -12.63 3.85 14.11
C ARG A 47 -13.55 4.17 12.94
N HIS A 48 -13.00 4.64 11.82
CA HIS A 48 -13.77 4.99 10.64
C HIS A 48 -14.47 3.76 10.05
N ARG A 49 -15.80 3.79 10.01
CA ARG A 49 -16.62 2.78 9.34
C ARG A 49 -16.82 3.17 7.88
N VAL A 50 -16.67 2.20 6.98
CA VAL A 50 -16.95 2.40 5.56
C VAL A 50 -18.46 2.52 5.38
N THR A 51 -18.91 3.63 4.81
CA THR A 51 -20.34 3.95 4.67
C THR A 51 -20.82 3.93 3.22
N LYS A 52 -19.90 4.04 2.26
CA LYS A 52 -20.24 4.22 0.85
C LYS A 52 -19.46 3.27 -0.05
N ILE A 53 -20.16 2.78 -1.07
CA ILE A 53 -19.62 1.99 -2.17
C ILE A 53 -20.45 2.21 -3.43
N SER A 54 -19.78 2.23 -4.59
CA SER A 54 -20.41 2.26 -5.90
C SER A 54 -20.98 0.88 -6.27
N ASP A 55 -22.27 0.80 -6.66
CA ASP A 55 -22.84 -0.45 -7.18
C ASP A 55 -22.18 -0.88 -8.49
N GLY A 56 -21.61 0.07 -9.26
CA GLY A 56 -20.89 -0.23 -10.50
C GLY A 56 -19.70 -1.16 -10.28
N VAL A 57 -18.97 -1.01 -9.17
CA VAL A 57 -17.85 -1.89 -8.80
C VAL A 57 -18.37 -3.28 -8.43
N ILE A 58 -19.50 -3.36 -7.73
CA ILE A 58 -20.11 -4.65 -7.37
C ILE A 58 -20.60 -5.38 -8.62
N ARG A 59 -21.25 -4.65 -9.52
CA ARG A 59 -21.70 -5.17 -10.82
C ARG A 59 -20.54 -5.62 -11.69
N LEU A 60 -19.43 -4.89 -11.70
CA LEU A 60 -18.22 -5.32 -12.39
C LEU A 60 -17.79 -6.71 -11.93
N ALA A 61 -17.74 -6.96 -10.62
CA ALA A 61 -17.38 -8.27 -10.08
C ALA A 61 -18.36 -9.38 -10.53
N ILE A 62 -19.67 -9.10 -10.47
CA ILE A 62 -20.72 -10.01 -10.95
C ILE A 62 -20.56 -10.32 -12.45
N GLU A 63 -20.41 -9.30 -13.28
CA GLU A 63 -20.32 -9.42 -14.74
C GLU A 63 -18.99 -10.04 -15.22
N ALA A 64 -17.92 -9.88 -14.44
CA ALA A 64 -16.64 -10.55 -14.65
C ALA A 64 -16.61 -11.98 -14.07
N GLY A 65 -17.58 -12.36 -13.24
CA GLY A 65 -17.64 -13.68 -12.60
C GLY A 65 -16.57 -13.87 -11.53
N VAL A 66 -16.14 -12.80 -10.86
CA VAL A 66 -15.08 -12.83 -9.84
C VAL A 66 -15.64 -12.54 -8.45
N ALA A 67 -15.02 -13.12 -7.43
CA ALA A 67 -15.39 -12.88 -6.04
C ALA A 67 -14.88 -11.51 -5.55
N ILE A 68 -15.61 -10.89 -4.63
CA ILE A 68 -15.17 -9.71 -3.89
C ILE A 68 -14.53 -10.18 -2.58
N VAL A 69 -13.28 -9.83 -2.35
CA VAL A 69 -12.60 -10.10 -1.07
C VAL A 69 -12.52 -8.80 -0.27
N PRO A 70 -13.21 -8.69 0.88
CA PRO A 70 -13.06 -7.53 1.76
C PRO A 70 -11.63 -7.45 2.29
N VAL A 71 -11.04 -6.25 2.32
CA VAL A 71 -9.72 -6.02 2.88
C VAL A 71 -9.81 -4.90 3.90
N ARG A 72 -9.28 -5.12 5.10
CA ARG A 72 -9.19 -4.13 6.17
C ARG A 72 -7.74 -3.93 6.58
N PHE A 73 -7.32 -2.67 6.62
CA PHE A 73 -6.06 -2.26 7.22
C PHE A 73 -6.34 -1.75 8.63
N SER A 74 -5.71 -2.30 9.68
CA SER A 74 -5.99 -1.91 11.07
C SER A 74 -4.73 -1.53 11.85
N GLY A 75 -4.89 -0.73 12.89
CA GLY A 75 -3.82 -0.35 13.82
C GLY A 75 -2.88 0.75 13.32
N GLY A 76 -3.02 1.17 12.06
CA GLY A 76 -2.17 2.20 11.45
C GLY A 76 -2.58 3.65 11.70
N LEU A 77 -3.68 3.90 12.42
CA LEU A 77 -4.18 5.24 12.73
C LEU A 77 -4.58 5.32 14.21
N PRO A 78 -4.54 6.50 14.83
CA PRO A 78 -5.08 6.72 16.17
C PRO A 78 -6.62 6.70 16.17
N GLU A 79 -7.20 6.59 17.36
CA GLU A 79 -8.65 6.56 17.58
C GLU A 79 -9.32 7.89 17.27
N ASN A 80 -8.60 8.99 17.50
CA ASN A 80 -9.03 10.34 17.15
C ASN A 80 -8.55 10.70 15.76
N ASP A 81 -9.24 11.64 15.12
CA ASP A 81 -8.86 12.10 13.78
C ASP A 81 -7.48 12.78 13.79
N VAL A 82 -6.66 12.41 12.81
CA VAL A 82 -5.39 13.10 12.52
C VAL A 82 -5.64 14.36 11.68
N GLU A 83 -4.84 15.40 11.90
CA GLU A 83 -4.97 16.67 11.16
C GLU A 83 -4.69 16.51 9.66
N GLU A 84 -3.69 15.68 9.32
CA GLU A 84 -3.30 15.41 7.94
C GLU A 84 -3.30 13.92 7.63
N LYS A 85 -3.76 13.55 6.44
CA LYS A 85 -3.81 12.14 5.99
C LYS A 85 -2.40 11.62 5.76
N PRO A 86 -1.87 10.74 6.64
CA PRO A 86 -0.49 10.32 6.51
C PRO A 86 -0.34 9.37 5.31
N ILE A 87 0.83 9.39 4.69
CA ILE A 87 1.18 8.49 3.58
C ILE A 87 1.46 7.08 4.12
N TYR A 88 2.07 7.01 5.31
CA TYR A 88 2.32 5.78 6.08
C TYR A 88 1.39 5.70 7.29
N PRO A 89 1.34 4.58 8.01
CA PRO A 89 0.75 4.54 9.33
C PRO A 89 1.22 5.70 10.22
N TYR A 90 0.31 6.26 11.01
CA TYR A 90 0.61 7.35 11.94
C TYR A 90 1.73 6.92 12.88
N ARG A 91 2.72 7.80 13.08
CA ARG A 91 3.96 7.49 13.82
C ARG A 91 4.71 6.23 13.36
N LEU A 92 4.53 5.83 12.10
CA LEU A 92 5.19 4.67 11.50
C LEU A 92 4.95 3.35 12.26
N VAL A 93 3.79 3.24 12.92
CA VAL A 93 3.40 2.02 13.63
C VAL A 93 3.17 0.86 12.65
N ALA A 94 3.24 -0.37 13.18
CA ALA A 94 2.84 -1.54 12.41
C ALA A 94 1.34 -1.49 12.04
N GLN A 95 1.01 -2.01 10.87
CA GLN A 95 -0.37 -2.11 10.39
C GLN A 95 -0.65 -3.55 9.97
N ASP A 96 -1.78 -4.08 10.43
CA ASP A 96 -2.25 -5.40 10.03
C ASP A 96 -3.14 -5.31 8.81
N ILE A 97 -3.04 -6.31 7.93
CA ILE A 97 -3.87 -6.48 6.75
C ILE A 97 -4.75 -7.70 6.96
N HIS A 98 -6.05 -7.48 7.10
CA HIS A 98 -7.05 -8.52 7.28
C HIS A 98 -7.75 -8.79 5.96
N LEU A 99 -7.86 -10.07 5.61
CA LEU A 99 -8.61 -10.53 4.45
C LEU A 99 -9.90 -11.18 4.95
N GLY A 100 -11.03 -10.63 4.52
CA GLY A 100 -12.35 -11.13 4.85
C GLY A 100 -12.73 -12.34 4.01
N GLN A 101 -13.87 -12.95 4.37
CA GLN A 101 -14.45 -14.03 3.59
C GLN A 101 -14.80 -13.55 2.18
N ALA A 102 -14.37 -14.29 1.16
CA ALA A 102 -14.70 -14.00 -0.22
C ALA A 102 -16.22 -14.07 -0.45
N ILE A 103 -16.77 -13.05 -1.11
CA ILE A 103 -18.18 -12.97 -1.50
C ILE A 103 -18.27 -13.37 -2.97
N PRO A 104 -18.82 -14.55 -3.29
CA PRO A 104 -18.89 -15.01 -4.66
C PRO A 104 -19.99 -14.24 -5.43
N PRO A 105 -19.86 -14.09 -6.76
CA PRO A 105 -20.75 -13.25 -7.56
C PRO A 105 -22.22 -13.71 -7.51
N GLU A 106 -22.47 -15.02 -7.40
CA GLU A 106 -23.81 -15.60 -7.29
C GLU A 106 -24.54 -15.19 -6.00
N ALA A 107 -23.81 -14.89 -4.92
CA ALA A 107 -24.41 -14.39 -3.68
C ALA A 107 -24.97 -12.96 -3.83
N LEU A 108 -24.56 -12.24 -4.88
CA LEU A 108 -24.92 -10.84 -5.13
C LEU A 108 -25.86 -10.67 -6.33
N ALA A 109 -25.79 -11.58 -7.31
CA ALA A 109 -26.50 -11.44 -8.60
C ALA A 109 -28.03 -11.31 -8.47
N GLY A 110 -28.63 -12.01 -7.51
CA GLY A 110 -30.09 -11.99 -7.28
C GLY A 110 -30.59 -10.86 -6.37
N LEU A 111 -29.68 -10.09 -5.76
CA LEU A 111 -30.04 -9.06 -4.79
C LEU A 111 -30.36 -7.73 -5.47
N SER A 112 -31.20 -6.89 -4.86
CA SER A 112 -31.37 -5.51 -5.28
C SER A 112 -30.08 -4.70 -5.09
N MET A 113 -29.97 -3.53 -5.74
CA MET A 113 -28.83 -2.62 -5.56
C MET A 113 -28.57 -2.30 -4.08
N LYS A 114 -29.64 -2.03 -3.31
CA LYS A 114 -29.52 -1.70 -1.88
C LYS A 114 -28.94 -2.87 -1.08
N GLU A 115 -29.44 -4.06 -1.32
CA GLU A 115 -29.02 -5.28 -0.62
C GLU A 115 -27.57 -5.64 -0.96
N ARG A 116 -27.17 -5.58 -2.24
CA ARG A 116 -25.78 -5.81 -2.67
C ARG A 116 -24.80 -4.92 -1.92
N LYS A 117 -25.08 -3.60 -1.91
CA LYS A 117 -24.24 -2.64 -1.18
C LYS A 117 -24.17 -2.97 0.30
N GLN A 118 -25.31 -3.31 0.92
CA GLN A 118 -25.34 -3.63 2.34
C GLN A 118 -24.52 -4.89 2.67
N VAL A 119 -24.62 -5.95 1.86
CA VAL A 119 -23.82 -7.18 2.02
C VAL A 119 -22.32 -6.86 2.00
N VAL A 120 -21.86 -6.10 0.99
CA VAL A 120 -20.45 -5.77 0.85
C VAL A 120 -19.97 -4.83 1.95
N LEU A 121 -20.75 -3.81 2.32
CA LEU A 121 -20.42 -2.89 3.42
C LEU A 121 -20.33 -3.63 4.75
N ASN A 122 -21.25 -4.55 5.03
CA ASN A 122 -21.21 -5.36 6.24
C ASN A 122 -19.96 -6.25 6.27
N ALA A 123 -19.60 -6.86 5.15
CA ALA A 123 -18.42 -7.71 5.06
C ALA A 123 -17.13 -6.91 5.28
N ILE A 124 -17.00 -5.71 4.70
CA ILE A 124 -15.85 -4.83 4.93
C ILE A 124 -15.75 -4.41 6.40
N ASN A 125 -16.86 -3.89 6.96
CA ASN A 125 -16.87 -3.40 8.35
C ASN A 125 -16.80 -4.52 9.39
N GLY A 126 -17.10 -5.76 9.01
CA GLY A 126 -16.96 -6.95 9.85
C GLY A 126 -15.64 -7.70 9.64
N THR A 127 -14.72 -7.19 8.80
CA THR A 127 -13.40 -7.80 8.59
C THR A 127 -12.38 -7.14 9.49
N GLY A 128 -11.60 -7.95 10.23
CA GLY A 128 -10.62 -7.46 11.19
C GLY A 128 -11.25 -7.09 12.54
N PRO A 129 -10.58 -6.26 13.35
CA PRO A 129 -11.10 -5.78 14.63
C PRO A 129 -12.40 -4.98 14.46
N ASP A 130 -13.27 -5.00 15.48
CA ASP A 130 -14.42 -4.10 15.50
C ASP A 130 -13.91 -2.64 15.48
N PRO A 131 -14.40 -1.79 14.55
CA PRO A 131 -13.99 -0.39 14.48
C PRO A 131 -14.10 0.36 15.82
N ASP A 132 -15.05 0.01 16.70
CA ASP A 132 -15.20 0.70 17.99
C ASP A 132 -14.09 0.29 19.01
N ASP A 133 -13.58 -0.93 18.87
CA ASP A 133 -12.52 -1.50 19.71
C ASP A 133 -11.12 -1.34 19.10
N GLU A 134 -11.02 -0.95 17.83
CA GLU A 134 -9.74 -0.77 17.17
C GLU A 134 -8.89 0.29 17.89
N ARG A 135 -7.61 -0.06 18.09
CA ARG A 135 -6.59 0.80 18.68
C ARG A 135 -5.39 0.87 17.76
N MET A 136 -4.66 1.97 17.85
CA MET A 136 -3.38 2.07 17.15
C MET A 136 -2.40 1.03 17.69
N SER A 137 -1.58 0.47 16.80
CA SER A 137 -0.48 -0.40 17.19
C SER A 137 0.55 0.36 18.05
N PRO A 138 1.32 -0.35 18.91
CA PRO A 138 2.39 0.27 19.67
C PRO A 138 3.42 0.97 18.78
N VAL A 139 3.97 2.08 19.27
CA VAL A 139 5.00 2.82 18.51
C VAL A 139 6.38 2.22 18.74
N ASP A 140 7.06 1.92 17.64
CA ASP A 140 8.48 1.62 17.62
C ASP A 140 9.27 2.93 17.53
N PHE A 141 9.66 3.46 18.70
CA PHE A 141 10.45 4.68 18.79
C PHE A 141 11.87 4.53 18.22
N GLU A 142 12.40 3.31 18.10
CA GLU A 142 13.71 3.07 17.51
C GLU A 142 13.63 3.18 16.00
N PHE A 143 12.61 2.58 15.40
CA PHE A 143 12.34 2.72 13.97
C PHE A 143 12.04 4.17 13.58
N GLU A 144 11.18 4.87 14.35
CA GLU A 144 10.86 6.28 14.11
C GLU A 144 12.12 7.16 14.17
N ARG A 145 13.01 6.90 15.13
CA ARG A 145 14.32 7.56 15.24
C ARG A 145 15.21 7.24 14.04
N ALA A 146 15.35 5.97 13.67
CA ALA A 146 16.19 5.55 12.55
C ALA A 146 15.76 6.19 11.22
N VAL A 147 14.45 6.33 10.99
CA VAL A 147 13.92 7.03 9.81
C VAL A 147 14.29 8.50 9.83
N ARG A 148 14.10 9.20 10.95
CA ARG A 148 14.46 10.61 11.08
C ARG A 148 15.97 10.82 10.87
N ASP A 149 16.79 10.05 11.56
CA ASP A 149 18.23 10.19 11.54
C ASP A 149 18.78 9.89 10.12
N TRP A 150 18.23 8.90 9.42
CA TRP A 150 18.59 8.63 8.02
C TRP A 150 18.12 9.73 7.07
N THR A 151 16.90 10.24 7.22
CA THR A 151 16.38 11.37 6.42
C THR A 151 17.38 12.54 6.46
N GLU A 152 17.81 12.91 7.67
CA GLU A 152 18.75 14.01 7.89
C GLU A 152 20.16 13.70 7.38
N ALA A 153 20.70 12.52 7.70
CA ALA A 153 22.07 12.17 7.35
C ALA A 153 22.23 11.91 5.84
N ALA A 154 21.35 11.12 5.25
CA ALA A 154 21.38 10.75 3.83
C ALA A 154 20.92 11.89 2.92
N GLY A 155 20.08 12.81 3.45
CA GLY A 155 19.51 13.92 2.68
C GLY A 155 18.48 13.44 1.65
N CYS A 156 17.63 12.47 2.04
CA CYS A 156 16.50 12.01 1.23
C CYS A 156 15.18 12.53 1.83
N VAL A 157 14.08 12.33 1.11
CA VAL A 157 12.74 12.59 1.67
C VAL A 157 12.36 11.51 2.69
N LYS A 158 11.40 11.82 3.57
CA LYS A 158 10.98 10.91 4.65
C LYS A 158 10.47 9.57 4.09
N GLU A 159 9.74 9.59 2.98
CA GLU A 159 9.19 8.41 2.32
C GLU A 159 10.29 7.42 1.90
N SER A 160 11.37 7.95 1.34
CA SER A 160 12.56 7.16 1.02
C SER A 160 13.19 6.53 2.25
N ALA A 161 13.32 7.31 3.32
CA ALA A 161 13.93 6.84 4.57
C ALA A 161 13.08 5.75 5.23
N VAL A 162 11.76 5.87 5.23
CA VAL A 162 10.84 4.83 5.70
C VAL A 162 11.06 3.54 4.93
N LEU A 163 11.07 3.59 3.60
CA LEU A 163 11.27 2.41 2.76
C LEU A 163 12.65 1.76 2.99
N TYR A 164 13.70 2.58 3.07
CA TYR A 164 15.05 2.10 3.34
C TYR A 164 15.14 1.39 4.70
N GLN A 165 14.62 2.01 5.78
CA GLN A 165 14.66 1.41 7.11
C GLN A 165 13.77 0.17 7.21
N ALA A 166 12.62 0.15 6.54
CA ALA A 166 11.76 -1.04 6.48
C ALA A 166 12.46 -2.22 5.79
N LEU A 167 13.20 -1.96 4.70
CA LEU A 167 14.02 -2.98 4.04
C LEU A 167 15.18 -3.44 4.93
N LYS A 168 15.84 -2.53 5.66
CA LYS A 168 16.92 -2.87 6.59
C LYS A 168 16.44 -3.69 7.79
N ALA A 169 15.22 -3.44 8.26
CA ALA A 169 14.63 -4.16 9.40
C ALA A 169 13.98 -5.50 9.01
N ALA A 170 13.71 -5.72 7.73
CA ALA A 170 13.09 -6.95 7.25
C ALA A 170 14.10 -8.12 7.16
N ASP A 171 13.56 -9.34 7.22
CA ASP A 171 14.31 -10.59 7.09
C ASP A 171 15.02 -10.67 5.72
N ASP A 172 16.35 -10.56 5.77
CA ASP A 172 17.22 -10.46 4.60
C ASP A 172 17.33 -11.77 3.79
N THR A 173 16.91 -12.90 4.37
CA THR A 173 16.91 -14.21 3.69
C THR A 173 15.99 -14.22 2.47
N ARG A 174 15.03 -13.30 2.43
CA ARG A 174 14.07 -13.13 1.32
C ARG A 174 14.60 -12.24 0.21
N PHE A 175 15.76 -11.61 0.39
CA PHE A 175 16.29 -10.62 -0.54
C PHE A 175 17.15 -11.23 -1.65
N GLY A 176 16.82 -10.85 -2.89
CA GLY A 176 17.71 -11.03 -4.03
C GLY A 176 19.01 -10.24 -3.84
N SER A 177 20.03 -10.58 -4.63
CA SER A 177 21.33 -9.90 -4.57
C SER A 177 21.21 -8.40 -4.78
N ASP A 178 20.29 -7.93 -5.63
CA ASP A 178 20.18 -6.50 -5.92
C ASP A 178 19.75 -5.67 -4.70
N THR A 179 18.83 -6.19 -3.88
CA THR A 179 18.39 -5.53 -2.65
C THR A 179 19.50 -5.54 -1.61
N ARG A 180 20.25 -6.65 -1.50
CA ARG A 180 21.40 -6.74 -0.59
C ARG A 180 22.51 -5.78 -0.97
N ASP A 181 22.85 -5.71 -2.26
CA ASP A 181 23.81 -4.74 -2.78
C ASP A 181 23.38 -3.30 -2.48
N LEU A 182 22.10 -2.98 -2.69
CA LEU A 182 21.55 -1.65 -2.40
C LEU A 182 21.66 -1.30 -0.91
N LEU A 183 21.34 -2.24 -0.01
CA LEU A 183 21.44 -2.06 1.44
C LEU A 183 22.89 -2.01 1.93
N ALA A 184 23.83 -2.65 1.22
CA ALA A 184 25.27 -2.50 1.42
C ALA A 184 25.81 -1.15 0.88
N GLY A 185 24.95 -0.29 0.33
CA GLY A 185 25.32 1.05 -0.12
C GLY A 185 25.79 1.13 -1.56
N ARG A 186 25.48 0.12 -2.40
CA ARG A 186 25.78 0.17 -3.83
C ARG A 186 25.01 1.32 -4.51
N GLY A 187 25.73 2.40 -4.79
CA GLY A 187 25.20 3.61 -5.40
C GLY A 187 24.74 3.45 -6.85
N ALA A 188 24.14 4.51 -7.38
CA ALA A 188 23.51 4.52 -8.69
C ALA A 188 24.47 4.17 -9.84
N ALA A 189 25.70 4.69 -9.79
CA ALA A 189 26.72 4.49 -10.83
C ALA A 189 27.24 3.04 -10.91
N ALA A 190 27.01 2.24 -9.87
CA ALA A 190 27.49 0.87 -9.84
C ALA A 190 26.58 -0.11 -10.61
N TRP A 191 25.39 0.30 -11.03
CA TRP A 191 24.43 -0.55 -11.73
C TRP A 191 24.65 -0.54 -13.26
N PRO A 192 24.51 -1.68 -13.96
CA PRO A 192 24.72 -1.75 -15.40
C PRO A 192 23.63 -1.01 -16.18
N ASP A 193 23.96 -0.48 -17.37
CA ASP A 193 23.00 0.22 -18.23
C ASP A 193 22.04 -0.73 -18.96
N THR A 194 21.19 -1.38 -18.17
CA THR A 194 20.11 -2.27 -18.62
C THR A 194 18.78 -1.73 -18.05
N PRO A 195 17.60 -2.15 -18.55
CA PRO A 195 16.33 -1.72 -17.97
C PRO A 195 16.24 -1.97 -16.45
N LYS A 196 16.71 -3.14 -15.99
CA LYS A 196 16.77 -3.48 -14.56
C LYS A 196 17.80 -2.63 -13.82
N GLY A 197 19.01 -2.46 -14.35
CA GLY A 197 20.05 -1.69 -13.69
C GLY A 197 19.73 -0.20 -13.59
N ARG A 198 19.11 0.41 -14.61
CA ARG A 198 18.57 1.78 -14.54
C ARG A 198 17.48 1.91 -13.48
N TRP A 199 16.62 0.91 -13.34
CA TRP A 199 15.63 0.86 -12.26
C TRP A 199 16.29 0.81 -10.88
N MET A 200 17.29 -0.06 -10.69
CA MET A 200 18.03 -0.14 -9.44
C MET A 200 18.82 1.13 -9.14
N ALA A 201 19.40 1.78 -10.15
CA ALA A 201 20.08 3.06 -9.99
C ALA A 201 19.11 4.14 -9.47
N ARG A 202 17.88 4.18 -9.98
CA ARG A 202 16.84 5.09 -9.45
C ARG A 202 16.50 4.78 -7.99
N TRP A 203 16.39 3.52 -7.61
CA TRP A 203 16.17 3.16 -6.20
C TRP A 203 17.33 3.55 -5.31
N ALA A 204 18.57 3.39 -5.78
CA ALA A 204 19.76 3.84 -5.06
C ALA A 204 19.74 5.36 -4.84
N GLU A 205 19.47 6.16 -5.86
CA GLU A 205 19.31 7.61 -5.72
C GLU A 205 18.23 7.97 -4.70
N LEU A 206 17.08 7.28 -4.77
CA LEU A 206 15.91 7.59 -3.98
C LEU A 206 16.09 7.22 -2.50
N LEU A 207 16.61 6.03 -2.21
CA LEU A 207 16.75 5.49 -0.85
C LEU A 207 18.03 5.94 -0.12
N LEU A 208 19.14 6.03 -0.86
CA LEU A 208 20.42 6.46 -0.28
C LEU A 208 20.55 7.99 -0.27
N GLY A 209 19.73 8.72 -1.02
CA GLY A 209 19.81 10.17 -1.09
C GLY A 209 21.17 10.68 -1.58
N ALA A 210 21.47 11.94 -1.29
CA ALA A 210 22.70 12.59 -1.76
C ALA A 210 23.98 12.13 -1.02
N ARG A 211 23.83 11.48 0.14
CA ARG A 211 24.96 11.17 1.04
C ARG A 211 25.02 9.72 1.53
N GLY A 212 23.98 8.91 1.35
CA GLY A 212 23.87 7.57 1.94
C GLY A 212 24.96 6.59 1.52
N GLU A 213 25.37 6.58 0.24
CA GLU A 213 26.49 5.73 -0.22
C GLU A 213 27.78 6.01 0.55
N ARG A 214 28.11 7.29 0.77
CA ARG A 214 29.31 7.69 1.53
C ARG A 214 29.20 7.39 3.02
N LEU A 215 27.99 7.41 3.58
CA LEU A 215 27.76 7.08 4.98
C LEU A 215 27.98 5.58 5.22
N LEU A 216 27.42 4.73 4.36
CA LEU A 216 27.56 3.27 4.50
C LEU A 216 28.99 2.81 4.28
N ALA A 217 29.71 3.39 3.31
CA ALA A 217 31.13 3.10 3.12
C ALA A 217 31.99 3.46 4.34
N ARG A 218 31.62 4.50 5.10
CA ARG A 218 32.31 4.89 6.34
C ARG A 218 31.98 3.95 7.50
N GLU A 219 30.73 3.50 7.61
CA GLU A 219 30.31 2.53 8.62
C GLU A 219 31.01 1.18 8.41
N GLU A 220 31.12 0.71 7.17
CA GLU A 220 31.86 -0.51 6.83
C GLU A 220 33.34 -0.39 7.20
N ALA A 221 33.98 0.74 6.85
CA ALA A 221 35.39 0.97 7.17
C ALA A 221 35.68 1.13 8.68
N ALA A 222 34.68 1.47 9.50
CA ALA A 222 34.81 1.59 10.96
C ALA A 222 34.62 0.26 11.71
N ASN A 223 34.05 -0.75 11.05
CA ASN A 223 33.76 -2.07 11.61
C ASN A 223 34.81 -3.14 11.23
N VAL A 224 35.89 -2.75 10.57
CA VAL A 224 37.06 -3.57 10.17
C VAL A 224 38.27 -3.17 11.02
#